data_AF-A0A328AM00-F1
#
_entry.id   AF-A0A328AM00-F1
#
_cell.length_a   1.000
_cell.length_b   1.000
_cell.length_c   1.000
_cell.angle_alpha   90.00
_cell.angle_beta   90.00
_cell.angle_gamma   90.00
#
_symmetry.space_group_name_H-M   'P 1'
#
loop_
_entity.id
_entity.type
_entity.pdbx_description
1 polymer ?
#
loop_
_entity_poly.entity_id
_entity_poly.type
_entity_poly.pdbx_seq_one_letter_code
_entity_poly.pdbx_strand_id
1 'polypeptide(L)' 'MKALPATLVLALGLAACASASPVGGVANYDALKKAHADCAAKGGTLVLQRNGDPEYIGDYACERK' A
#
# COMPACT_ATOMS: atom_id res chain seq x y z
N MET A 1 9.82 -7.86 46.24
CA MET A 1 9.37 -6.93 45.18
C MET A 1 10.64 -6.37 44.54
N LYS A 2 10.99 -6.79 43.33
CA LYS A 2 12.26 -6.43 42.68
C LYS A 2 11.92 -5.87 41.30
N ALA A 3 12.05 -4.56 41.16
CA ALA A 3 11.70 -3.81 39.96
C ALA A 3 12.63 -4.24 38.80
N LEU A 4 12.04 -4.72 37.71
CA LEU A 4 12.74 -4.88 36.43
C LEU A 4 12.77 -3.52 35.72
N PRO A 5 13.94 -3.04 35.26
CA PRO A 5 14.06 -1.74 34.62
C PRO A 5 13.49 -1.79 33.21
N ALA A 6 12.58 -0.83 33.00
CA ALA A 6 11.96 -0.47 31.74
C ALA A 6 12.99 0.14 30.77
N THR A 7 13.68 -0.69 29.99
CA THR A 7 14.49 -0.20 28.86
C THR A 7 14.85 -1.36 27.93
N LEU A 8 13.88 -1.88 27.19
CA LEU A 8 14.17 -2.51 25.92
C LEU A 8 13.16 -2.00 24.91
N VAL A 9 13.49 -0.80 24.40
CA VAL A 9 13.38 -0.43 22.99
C VAL A 9 12.25 -1.16 22.28
N LEU A 10 11.07 -0.58 22.49
CA LEU A 10 9.99 -0.45 21.52
C LEU A 10 10.49 -0.68 20.09
N ALA A 11 10.40 -1.93 19.62
CA ALA A 11 10.60 -2.31 18.24
C ALA A 11 9.41 -1.78 17.41
N LEU A 12 9.27 -0.45 17.29
CA LEU A 12 8.40 0.20 16.31
C LEU A 12 9.03 0.02 14.93
N GLY A 13 8.89 -1.17 14.39
CA GLY A 13 9.29 -1.48 13.02
C GLY A 13 8.19 -2.15 12.20
N LEU A 14 6.97 -2.29 12.72
CA LEU A 14 5.87 -2.95 12.00
C LEU A 14 5.10 -2.03 11.03
N ALA A 15 5.67 -0.90 10.63
CA ALA A 15 5.07 -0.03 9.61
C ALA A 15 5.55 -0.36 8.18
N ALA A 16 5.99 -1.59 7.92
CA ALA A 16 5.92 -2.13 6.56
C ALA A 16 4.52 -2.71 6.40
N CYS A 17 3.53 -1.84 6.22
CA CYS A 17 2.31 -2.22 5.54
C CYS A 17 2.74 -2.60 4.13
N ALA A 18 3.19 -3.85 3.97
CA ALA A 18 3.31 -4.50 2.69
C ALA A 18 1.88 -4.58 2.18
N SER A 19 1.42 -3.49 1.58
CA SER A 19 0.32 -3.50 0.64
C SER A 19 0.83 -4.36 -0.51
N ALA A 20 0.71 -5.67 -0.33
CA ALA A 20 0.73 -6.62 -1.41
C ALA A 20 -0.36 -6.13 -2.34
N SER A 21 0.04 -5.41 -3.39
CA SER A 21 -0.85 -5.16 -4.52
C SER A 21 -1.41 -6.52 -4.90
N PRO A 22 -2.73 -6.67 -5.06
CA PRO A 22 -3.31 -7.94 -5.46
C PRO A 22 -2.63 -8.37 -6.76
N VAL A 23 -1.73 -9.35 -6.65
CA VAL A 23 -1.02 -9.93 -7.78
C VAL A 23 -2.11 -10.61 -8.60
N GLY A 24 -2.46 -10.02 -9.75
CA GLY A 24 -3.35 -10.61 -10.73
C GLY A 24 -4.86 -10.53 -10.42
N GLY A 25 -5.36 -9.35 -10.02
CA GLY A 25 -6.79 -9.09 -9.88
C GLY A 25 -7.38 -8.25 -11.02
N VAL A 26 -8.68 -8.39 -11.29
CA VAL A 26 -9.43 -7.49 -12.17
C VAL A 26 -9.57 -6.11 -11.49
N ALA A 27 -9.40 -5.04 -12.25
CA ALA A 27 -9.60 -3.65 -11.85
C ALA A 27 -11.10 -3.32 -11.70
N ASN A 28 -11.78 -4.04 -10.81
CA ASN A 28 -13.15 -3.71 -10.45
C ASN A 28 -13.19 -2.45 -9.57
N TYR A 29 -14.39 -1.91 -9.38
CA TYR A 29 -14.60 -0.65 -8.66
C TYR A 29 -14.00 -0.66 -7.25
N ASP A 30 -14.19 -1.74 -6.48
CA ASP A 30 -13.68 -1.82 -5.10
C ASP A 30 -12.15 -1.91 -5.06
N ALA A 31 -11.55 -2.66 -5.99
CA ALA A 31 -10.10 -2.77 -6.13
C ALA A 31 -9.48 -1.41 -6.49
N LEU A 32 -10.04 -0.71 -7.48
CA LEU A 32 -9.60 0.62 -7.88
C LEU A 32 -9.79 1.64 -6.75
N LYS A 33 -10.94 1.63 -6.08
CA LYS A 33 -11.22 2.52 -4.95
C LYS A 33 -10.19 2.34 -3.83
N LYS A 34 -9.89 1.09 -3.48
CA LYS A 34 -8.85 0.77 -2.49
C LYS A 34 -7.47 1.23 -2.94
N ALA A 35 -7.07 0.91 -4.17
CA ALA A 35 -5.78 1.30 -4.72
C ALA A 35 -5.61 2.83 -4.78
N HIS A 36 -6.66 3.57 -5.14
CA HIS A 36 -6.69 5.02 -5.10
C HIS A 36 -6.50 5.57 -3.69
N ALA A 37 -7.25 5.06 -2.70
CA ALA A 37 -7.11 5.49 -1.32
C ALA A 37 -5.71 5.20 -0.76
N ASP A 38 -5.19 4.00 -1.02
CA ASP A 38 -3.85 3.59 -0.57
C ASP A 38 -2.74 4.43 -1.25
N CYS A 39 -2.92 4.84 -2.50
CA CYS A 39 -1.99 5.73 -3.20
C CYS A 39 -2.10 7.18 -2.73
N ALA A 40 -3.32 7.68 -2.51
CA ALA A 40 -3.56 9.03 -1.99
C ALA A 40 -3.00 9.20 -0.58
N ALA A 41 -3.10 8.17 0.28
CA ALA A 41 -2.47 8.16 1.60
C ALA A 41 -0.94 8.29 1.54
N LYS A 42 -0.32 7.90 0.42
CA LYS A 42 1.12 8.06 0.15
C LYS A 42 1.45 9.43 -0.50
N GLY A 43 0.46 10.29 -0.74
CA GLY A 43 0.61 11.57 -1.42
C GLY A 43 0.74 11.44 -2.94
N GLY A 44 0.34 10.30 -3.52
CA GLY A 44 0.39 10.04 -4.94
C GLY A 44 -0.98 10.04 -5.61
N THR A 45 -0.98 9.74 -6.91
CA THR A 45 -2.16 9.48 -7.74
C THR A 45 -2.00 8.12 -8.42
N LEU A 46 -3.05 7.30 -8.37
CA LEU A 46 -3.06 6.03 -9.08
C LEU A 46 -3.29 6.31 -10.57
N VAL A 47 -2.43 5.77 -11.43
CA VAL A 47 -2.47 5.94 -12.89
C VAL A 47 -2.30 4.59 -13.58
N LEU A 48 -2.91 4.43 -14.76
CA LEU A 48 -2.64 3.30 -15.63
C LEU A 48 -1.24 3.44 -16.22
N GLN A 49 -0.43 2.39 -16.13
CA GLN A 49 0.92 2.36 -16.69
C GLN A 49 0.88 2.45 -18.22
N ARG A 50 1.98 2.90 -18.82
CA ARG A 50 2.12 2.96 -20.27
C ARG A 50 1.98 1.56 -20.88
N ASN A 51 1.03 1.39 -21.80
CA ASN A 51 0.65 0.11 -22.40
C ASN A 51 0.09 -0.91 -21.39
N GLY A 52 -0.33 -0.47 -20.20
CA GLY A 52 -1.04 -1.30 -19.25
C GLY A 52 -2.46 -1.58 -19.73
N ASP A 53 -3.00 -2.72 -19.33
CA ASP A 53 -4.38 -3.10 -19.61
C ASP A 53 -5.28 -2.63 -18.45
N PRO A 54 -6.28 -1.78 -18.74
CA PRO A 54 -7.18 -1.24 -17.72
C PRO A 54 -8.03 -2.31 -17.03
N GLU A 55 -8.11 -3.53 -17.56
CA GLU A 55 -8.81 -4.64 -16.93
C GLU A 55 -8.03 -5.20 -15.72
N TYR A 56 -6.72 -5.00 -15.65
CA TYR A 56 -5.89 -5.58 -14.59
C TYR A 56 -5.39 -4.52 -13.61
N ILE A 57 -5.69 -4.73 -12.32
CA ILE A 57 -5.27 -3.79 -11.25
C ILE A 57 -3.75 -3.72 -11.11
N GLY A 58 -3.03 -4.76 -11.56
CA GLY A 58 -1.58 -4.82 -11.54
C GLY A 58 -0.92 -3.83 -12.49
N ASP A 59 -1.63 -3.37 -13.53
CA ASP A 59 -1.14 -2.42 -14.52
C ASP A 59 -1.35 -0.97 -14.10
N TYR A 60 -1.86 -0.74 -12.89
CA TYR A 60 -1.96 0.58 -12.28
C TYR A 60 -0.80 0.82 -11.31
N ALA A 61 -0.14 1.97 -11.45
CA ALA A 61 0.94 2.39 -10.58
C ALA A 61 0.56 3.63 -9.76
N CYS A 62 1.15 3.76 -8.58
CA CYS A 62 1.03 4.97 -7.78
C CYS A 62 2.17 5.94 -8.12
N GLU A 63 1.84 7.05 -8.77
CA GLU A 63 2.79 8.12 -9.09
C GLU A 63 2.74 9.19 -8.01
N ARG A 64 3.89 9.50 -7.41
CA ARG A 64 4.02 10.60 -6.44
C ARG A 64 4.33 11.90 -7.19
N LYS A 65 3.72 13.00 -6.77
CA LYS A 65 4.03 14.34 -7.28
C LYS A 65 5.37 14.84 -6.78
#